data_AF-A0A9D7WBU3-F1
#
_entry.id   AF-A0A9D7WBU3-F1
#
_cell.length_a   1.000
_cell.length_b   1.000
_cell.length_c   1.000
_cell.angle_alpha   90.00
_cell.angle_beta   90.00
_cell.angle_gamma   90.00
#
_symmetry.space_group_name_H-M   'P 1'
#
loop_
_entity.id
_entity.type
_entity.pdbx_description
1 polymer ?
#
loop_
_entity_poly.entity_id
_entity_poly.type
_entity_poly.pdbx_seq_one_letter_code
_entity_poly.pdbx_strand_id
1 'polypeptide(L)'
;MKISHFPNNLPNNASEVYPQLVDAIQQTDTLVENDMDADAALIWSVLWYGKMSANKQVWDHYRAQNKPVIVIEVGGLIRNTTWKLGINGINRDADFAVDTYMPNDRLQKFGIVLQPWKQQGEYVLICGQHGHSEQWRYMPEMDTYYRNTIREIRQVTDKPIVVRSHPRYRESLHWACDMQWYKEQDVTWNIPKHVQQTYDSFDLEHMLKHTHFTVSHSSNAGITSIIHGVPAVVSESSLAYEVGSKMDSWLSKPDRHNWLNRMTYTEWFADEIHLQWSRIRDHI
;
A
#
# COMPACT_ATOMS: atom_id res chain seq x y z
N MET A 1 -26.75 11.08 -2.96
CA MET A 1 -26.56 9.66 -2.61
C MET A 1 -26.67 9.50 -1.10
N LYS A 2 -27.07 8.33 -0.61
CA LYS A 2 -26.98 7.96 0.80
C LYS A 2 -25.70 7.17 1.03
N ILE A 3 -24.81 7.68 1.88
CA ILE A 3 -23.51 7.07 2.16
C ILE A 3 -23.49 6.66 3.62
N SER A 4 -23.17 5.40 3.89
CA SER A 4 -23.02 4.89 5.24
C SER A 4 -21.57 4.97 5.69
N HIS A 5 -21.30 5.46 6.89
CA HIS A 5 -19.96 5.38 7.50
C HIS A 5 -20.01 4.62 8.83
N PHE A 6 -18.85 4.05 9.20
CA PHE A 6 -18.72 3.13 10.33
C PHE A 6 -17.69 3.66 11.35
N PRO A 7 -18.03 4.70 12.14
CA PRO A 7 -17.08 5.44 12.98
C PRO A 7 -16.48 4.60 14.13
N ASN A 8 -17.12 3.49 14.50
CA ASN A 8 -16.63 2.58 15.54
C ASN A 8 -15.39 1.76 15.11
N ASN A 9 -15.10 1.72 13.81
CA ASN A 9 -14.04 0.90 13.24
C ASN A 9 -12.79 1.70 12.85
N LEU A 10 -12.65 2.96 13.29
CA LEU A 10 -11.56 3.84 12.88
C LEU A 10 -10.23 3.54 13.59
N PRO A 11 -9.08 3.83 12.96
CA PRO A 11 -7.79 3.79 13.64
C PRO A 11 -7.62 4.96 14.63
N ASN A 12 -6.62 4.86 15.50
CA ASN A 12 -6.36 5.87 16.53
C ASN A 12 -5.95 7.25 15.98
N ASN A 13 -5.42 7.30 14.75
CA ASN A 13 -4.95 8.53 14.10
C ASN A 13 -5.97 9.09 13.08
N ALA A 14 -7.24 8.69 13.15
CA ALA A 14 -8.28 9.17 12.23
C ALA A 14 -8.68 10.65 12.43
N SER A 15 -8.32 11.24 13.58
CA SER A 15 -8.80 12.57 14.01
C SER A 15 -8.44 13.72 13.07
N GLU A 16 -7.41 13.57 12.25
CA GLU A 16 -6.93 14.64 11.38
C GLU A 16 -7.76 14.75 10.10
N VAL A 17 -7.91 13.67 9.34
CA VAL A 17 -8.57 13.71 8.02
C VAL A 17 -10.03 13.26 8.04
N TYR A 18 -10.42 12.40 8.98
CA TYR A 18 -11.76 11.81 8.96
C TYR A 18 -12.89 12.85 9.13
N PRO A 19 -12.79 13.84 10.05
CA PRO A 19 -13.80 14.90 10.15
C PRO A 19 -13.91 15.71 8.86
N GLN A 20 -12.78 16.00 8.20
CA GLN A 20 -12.75 16.78 6.96
C GLN A 20 -13.40 16.04 5.80
N LEU A 21 -13.23 14.71 5.74
CA LEU A 21 -13.92 13.88 4.77
C LEU A 21 -15.42 13.79 5.04
N VAL A 22 -15.82 13.63 6.31
CA VAL A 22 -17.24 13.63 6.72
C VAL A 22 -17.91 14.93 6.32
N ASP A 23 -17.30 16.08 6.61
CA ASP A 23 -17.80 17.39 6.25
C ASP A 23 -17.93 17.54 4.72
N ALA A 24 -16.94 17.07 3.96
CA ALA A 24 -16.97 17.10 2.49
C ALA A 24 -18.12 16.25 1.92
N ILE A 25 -18.37 15.07 2.48
CA ILE A 25 -19.47 14.20 2.06
C ILE A 25 -20.83 14.84 2.38
N GLN A 26 -20.99 15.40 3.58
CA GLN A 26 -22.25 16.02 4.01
C GLN A 26 -22.64 17.26 3.19
N GLN A 27 -21.68 17.91 2.54
CA GLN A 27 -21.95 19.03 1.63
C GLN A 27 -22.63 18.59 0.33
N THR A 28 -22.45 17.35 -0.10
CA THR A 28 -22.95 16.85 -1.40
C THR A 28 -23.95 15.71 -1.28
N ASP A 29 -23.96 14.99 -0.16
CA ASP A 29 -24.68 13.73 0.02
C ASP A 29 -25.24 13.56 1.45
N THR A 30 -26.16 12.60 1.60
CA THR A 30 -26.69 12.24 2.92
C THR A 30 -25.75 11.22 3.56
N LEU A 31 -25.09 11.61 4.65
CA LEU A 31 -24.25 10.72 5.44
C LEU A 31 -25.06 10.10 6.59
N VAL A 32 -25.01 8.77 6.73
CA VAL A 32 -25.70 8.02 7.79
C VAL A 32 -24.74 7.06 8.50
N GLU A 33 -25.00 6.75 9.77
CA GLU A 33 -24.15 5.86 10.55
C GLU A 33 -24.63 4.40 10.48
N ASN A 34 -23.70 3.49 10.21
CA ASN A 34 -23.86 2.03 10.33
C ASN A 34 -25.05 1.43 9.56
N ASP A 35 -25.54 2.12 8.54
CA ASP A 35 -26.59 1.63 7.65
C ASP A 35 -25.99 0.62 6.66
N MET A 36 -26.59 -0.56 6.55
CA MET A 36 -26.12 -1.60 5.60
C MET A 36 -26.83 -1.50 4.24
N ASP A 37 -27.90 -0.71 4.15
CA ASP A 37 -28.75 -0.57 2.96
C ASP A 37 -28.48 0.73 2.16
N ALA A 38 -27.51 1.55 2.59
CA ALA A 38 -27.12 2.77 1.88
C ALA A 38 -26.60 2.47 0.45
N ASP A 39 -26.47 3.51 -0.38
CA ASP A 39 -26.01 3.37 -1.77
C ASP A 39 -24.52 3.04 -1.83
N ALA A 40 -23.73 3.56 -0.89
CA ALA A 40 -22.29 3.33 -0.75
C ALA A 40 -21.87 3.24 0.72
N ALA A 41 -20.73 2.61 0.98
CA ALA A 41 -20.11 2.57 2.32
C ALA A 41 -18.77 3.32 2.34
N LEU A 42 -18.49 4.05 3.41
CA LEU A 42 -17.19 4.62 3.76
C LEU A 42 -16.58 3.82 4.91
N ILE A 43 -15.43 3.19 4.66
CA ILE A 43 -14.67 2.45 5.68
C ILE A 43 -13.23 2.97 5.79
N TRP A 44 -12.65 2.78 6.97
CA TRP A 44 -11.22 2.87 7.22
C TRP A 44 -10.80 1.62 7.97
N SER A 45 -9.95 0.73 7.49
CA SER A 45 -9.37 0.52 6.16
C SER A 45 -9.82 -0.87 5.67
N VAL A 46 -9.20 -1.41 4.62
CA VAL A 46 -9.31 -2.81 4.16
C VAL A 46 -8.39 -3.79 4.91
N LEU A 47 -8.07 -3.46 6.16
CA LEU A 47 -7.35 -4.33 7.08
C LEU A 47 -8.36 -5.10 7.95
N TRP A 48 -8.52 -6.40 7.70
CA TRP A 48 -9.49 -7.26 8.41
C TRP A 48 -8.96 -7.74 9.76
N TYR A 49 -8.35 -6.84 10.53
CA TYR A 49 -7.70 -7.15 11.79
C TYR A 49 -7.77 -6.01 12.81
N GLY A 50 -7.70 -6.35 14.10
CA GLY A 50 -7.77 -5.38 15.19
C GLY A 50 -9.07 -4.57 15.16
N LYS A 51 -8.98 -3.26 15.45
CA LYS A 51 -10.13 -2.33 15.49
C LYS A 51 -10.94 -2.28 14.20
N MET A 52 -10.31 -2.56 13.05
CA MET A 52 -10.92 -2.47 11.72
C MET A 52 -11.51 -3.80 11.25
N SER A 53 -11.36 -4.89 12.01
CA SER A 53 -11.84 -6.24 11.62
C SER A 53 -13.32 -6.28 11.21
N ALA A 54 -14.18 -5.51 11.90
CA ALA A 54 -15.61 -5.45 11.60
C ALA A 54 -15.93 -4.85 10.21
N ASN A 55 -15.02 -4.08 9.61
CA ASN A 55 -15.20 -3.57 8.24
C ASN A 55 -15.28 -4.70 7.20
N LYS A 56 -14.80 -5.90 7.49
CA LYS A 56 -14.92 -7.03 6.55
C LYS A 56 -16.39 -7.35 6.26
N GLN A 57 -17.25 -7.32 7.27
CA GLN A 57 -18.68 -7.56 7.08
C GLN A 57 -19.33 -6.46 6.21
N VAL A 58 -18.93 -5.20 6.43
CA VAL A 58 -19.38 -4.06 5.61
C VAL A 58 -18.93 -4.25 4.16
N TRP A 59 -17.64 -4.53 3.96
CA TRP A 59 -17.06 -4.79 2.64
C TRP A 59 -17.80 -5.91 1.91
N ASP A 60 -17.90 -7.09 2.52
CA ASP A 60 -18.53 -8.26 1.91
C ASP A 60 -20.00 -7.97 1.54
N HIS A 61 -20.75 -7.31 2.42
CA HIS A 61 -22.17 -7.00 2.20
C HIS A 61 -22.40 -6.04 1.03
N TYR A 62 -21.66 -4.92 0.98
CA TYR A 62 -21.81 -3.94 -0.09
C TYR A 62 -21.29 -4.47 -1.42
N ARG A 63 -20.14 -5.15 -1.42
CA ARG A 63 -19.55 -5.71 -2.65
C ARG A 63 -20.40 -6.85 -3.23
N ALA A 64 -21.06 -7.66 -2.41
CA ALA A 64 -21.99 -8.69 -2.89
C ALA A 64 -23.21 -8.13 -3.64
N GLN A 65 -23.58 -6.87 -3.36
CA GLN A 65 -24.66 -6.15 -4.04
C GLN A 65 -24.16 -5.27 -5.19
N ASN A 66 -22.87 -5.38 -5.54
CA ASN A 66 -22.20 -4.49 -6.48
C ASN A 66 -22.27 -3.00 -6.10
N LYS A 67 -22.45 -2.69 -4.82
CA LYS A 67 -22.40 -1.32 -4.30
C LYS A 67 -20.94 -0.88 -4.06
N PRO A 68 -20.60 0.40 -4.28
CA PRO A 68 -19.25 0.90 -4.05
C PRO A 68 -18.91 0.97 -2.56
N VAL A 69 -17.66 0.63 -2.24
CA VAL A 69 -17.07 0.84 -0.92
C VAL A 69 -15.93 1.84 -1.07
N ILE A 70 -16.12 3.05 -0.56
CA ILE A 70 -15.11 4.10 -0.46
C ILE A 70 -14.19 3.75 0.70
N VAL A 71 -12.89 3.70 0.44
CA VAL A 71 -11.87 3.34 1.42
C VAL A 71 -10.94 4.52 1.62
N ILE A 72 -10.84 4.96 2.88
CA ILE A 72 -9.80 5.88 3.31
C ILE A 72 -8.65 5.12 3.98
N GLU A 73 -7.41 5.52 3.69
CA GLU A 73 -6.20 4.90 4.21
C GLU A 73 -5.07 5.92 4.36
N VAL A 74 -4.09 5.65 5.22
CA VAL A 74 -2.85 6.40 5.34
C VAL A 74 -2.05 6.34 4.02
N GLY A 75 -1.57 7.51 3.58
CA GLY A 75 -0.71 7.67 2.42
C GLY A 75 0.64 6.95 2.57
N GLY A 76 1.16 6.47 1.44
CA GLY A 76 2.45 5.81 1.31
C GLY A 76 3.58 6.71 0.82
N LEU A 77 3.27 7.87 0.21
CA LEU A 77 4.26 8.81 -0.32
C LEU A 77 4.81 9.72 0.76
N ILE A 78 3.92 10.36 1.53
CA ILE A 78 4.27 11.18 2.70
C ILE A 78 3.53 10.62 3.91
N ARG A 79 4.16 9.64 4.58
CA ARG A 79 3.58 8.92 5.71
C ARG A 79 3.18 9.87 6.84
N ASN A 80 2.02 9.59 7.44
CA ASN A 80 1.42 10.37 8.53
C ASN A 80 1.04 11.82 8.16
N THR A 81 1.09 12.20 6.89
CA THR A 81 0.76 13.57 6.45
C THR A 81 -0.20 13.58 5.26
N THR A 82 -0.31 12.47 4.55
CA THR A 82 -1.22 12.33 3.40
C THR A 82 -2.09 11.09 3.57
N TRP A 83 -3.22 11.06 2.88
CA TRP A 83 -4.22 10.00 2.91
C TRP A 83 -4.72 9.67 1.52
N LYS A 84 -5.03 8.40 1.31
CA LYS A 84 -5.69 7.88 0.12
C LYS A 84 -7.19 7.88 0.34
N LEU A 85 -7.93 8.15 -0.73
CA LEU A 85 -9.37 7.93 -0.80
C LEU A 85 -9.70 7.33 -2.16
N GLY A 86 -10.05 6.05 -2.17
CA GLY A 86 -10.30 5.27 -3.38
C GLY A 86 -11.59 4.46 -3.29
N ILE A 87 -12.10 4.04 -4.44
CA ILE A 87 -13.28 3.20 -4.56
C ILE A 87 -12.82 1.74 -4.69
N ASN A 88 -13.40 0.85 -3.87
CA ASN A 88 -13.17 -0.59 -3.87
C ASN A 88 -11.69 -1.00 -3.72
N GLY A 89 -10.88 -0.22 -3.00
CA GLY A 89 -9.52 -0.60 -2.65
C GLY A 89 -8.65 0.58 -2.22
N ILE A 90 -7.35 0.30 -2.03
CA ILE A 90 -6.33 1.29 -1.62
C ILE A 90 -5.03 1.21 -2.45
N ASN A 91 -5.02 0.32 -3.45
CA ASN A 91 -3.90 -0.01 -4.33
C ASN A 91 -4.37 0.09 -5.79
N ARG A 92 -3.64 -0.48 -6.76
CA ARG A 92 -4.02 -0.41 -8.19
C ARG A 92 -5.41 -0.99 -8.49
N ASP A 93 -5.88 -1.92 -7.66
CA ASP A 93 -7.22 -2.49 -7.75
C ASP A 93 -8.35 -1.48 -7.45
N ALA A 94 -8.01 -0.32 -6.88
CA ALA A 94 -8.94 0.75 -6.56
C ALA A 94 -9.13 1.72 -7.73
N ASP A 95 -10.30 2.35 -7.82
CA ASP A 95 -10.48 3.54 -8.64
C ASP A 95 -10.20 4.80 -7.80
N PHE A 96 -9.21 5.59 -8.22
CA PHE A 96 -8.87 6.89 -7.62
C PHE A 96 -9.37 8.09 -8.43
N ALA A 97 -10.15 7.84 -9.50
CA ALA A 97 -10.57 8.84 -10.48
C ALA A 97 -9.38 9.57 -11.11
N VAL A 98 -8.27 8.84 -11.36
CA VAL A 98 -7.01 9.38 -11.90
C VAL A 98 -6.91 9.13 -13.41
N ASP A 99 -6.94 10.21 -14.18
CA ASP A 99 -6.64 10.24 -15.61
C ASP A 99 -5.23 9.75 -15.95
N THR A 100 -5.03 9.46 -17.25
CA THR A 100 -3.74 9.04 -17.80
C THR A 100 -2.66 10.11 -17.66
N TYR A 101 -3.03 11.39 -17.71
CA TYR A 101 -2.10 12.51 -17.59
C TYR A 101 -2.53 13.44 -16.48
N MET A 102 -1.61 13.68 -15.55
CA MET A 102 -1.81 14.58 -14.43
C MET A 102 -0.78 15.71 -14.46
N PRO A 103 -1.18 16.94 -14.05
CA PRO A 103 -0.26 18.05 -13.85
C PRO A 103 0.88 17.72 -12.85
N ASN A 104 1.95 18.51 -12.88
CA ASN A 104 3.13 18.35 -12.02
C ASN A 104 3.05 19.13 -10.69
N ASP A 105 1.98 19.89 -10.49
CA ASP A 105 1.77 20.74 -9.31
C ASP A 105 1.81 19.95 -7.99
N ARG A 106 1.16 18.77 -7.93
CA ARG A 106 1.14 17.93 -6.72
C ARG A 106 2.50 17.31 -6.42
N LEU A 107 3.24 16.88 -7.45
CA LEU A 107 4.61 16.39 -7.25
C LEU A 107 5.51 17.49 -6.69
N GLN A 108 5.42 18.71 -7.22
CA GLN A 108 6.13 19.87 -6.68
C GLN A 108 5.71 20.16 -5.23
N LYS A 109 4.41 20.13 -4.93
CA LYS A 109 3.87 20.34 -3.58
C LYS A 109 4.36 19.29 -2.59
N PHE A 110 4.45 18.03 -3.01
CA PHE A 110 4.90 16.91 -2.18
C PHE A 110 6.42 16.91 -1.97
N GLY A 111 7.18 17.58 -2.84
CA GLY A 111 8.64 17.68 -2.73
C GLY A 111 9.35 16.33 -2.90
N ILE A 112 8.72 15.35 -3.55
CA ILE A 112 9.29 14.01 -3.73
C ILE A 112 10.33 14.05 -4.85
N VAL A 113 11.54 13.56 -4.55
CA VAL A 113 12.65 13.54 -5.49
C VAL A 113 12.94 12.09 -5.91
N LEU A 114 12.80 11.82 -7.21
CA LEU A 114 13.24 10.56 -7.80
C LEU A 114 14.76 10.45 -7.76
N GLN A 115 15.27 9.43 -7.07
CA GLN A 115 16.70 9.11 -7.13
C GLN A 115 17.02 8.41 -8.46
N PRO A 116 18.19 8.64 -9.08
CA PRO A 116 18.61 7.92 -10.28
C PRO A 116 18.56 6.41 -10.09
N TRP A 117 18.25 5.66 -11.16
CA TRP A 117 18.27 4.21 -11.09
C TRP A 117 19.65 3.68 -10.69
N LYS A 118 19.69 2.83 -9.68
CA LYS A 118 20.89 2.13 -9.25
C LYS A 118 21.30 1.10 -10.29
N GLN A 119 22.61 0.99 -10.48
CA GLN A 119 23.18 0.00 -11.38
C GLN A 119 23.58 -1.29 -10.65
N GLN A 120 23.91 -1.19 -9.37
CA GLN A 120 24.38 -2.29 -8.55
C GLN A 120 23.78 -2.22 -7.15
N GLY A 121 23.86 -3.35 -6.45
CA GLY A 121 23.51 -3.50 -5.04
C GLY A 121 24.06 -4.81 -4.52
N GLU A 122 24.04 -4.94 -3.20
CA GLU A 122 24.67 -6.01 -2.44
C GLU A 122 23.75 -7.23 -2.31
N TYR A 123 22.44 -7.02 -2.13
CA TYR A 123 21.47 -8.09 -1.87
C TYR A 123 20.10 -7.84 -2.51
N VAL A 124 19.29 -8.90 -2.61
CA VAL A 124 17.87 -8.82 -2.99
C VAL A 124 17.03 -8.69 -1.72
N LEU A 125 16.08 -7.75 -1.69
CA LEU A 125 15.22 -7.49 -0.54
C LEU A 125 13.81 -8.03 -0.80
N ILE A 126 13.33 -8.99 -0.02
CA ILE A 126 11.94 -9.46 -0.07
C ILE A 126 11.17 -8.79 1.06
N CYS A 127 10.09 -8.07 0.72
CA CYS A 127 9.22 -7.41 1.70
C CYS A 127 7.90 -8.19 1.86
N GLY A 128 7.55 -8.51 3.10
CA GLY A 128 6.27 -9.11 3.44
C GLY A 128 5.07 -8.17 3.37
N GLN A 129 3.88 -8.73 3.63
CA GLN A 129 2.61 -8.02 3.72
C GLN A 129 1.86 -8.39 5.00
N HIS A 130 0.76 -7.71 5.29
CA HIS A 130 -0.19 -8.12 6.32
C HIS A 130 -1.15 -9.19 5.78
N GLY A 131 -1.09 -10.42 6.32
CA GLY A 131 -1.88 -11.56 5.82
C GLY A 131 -3.41 -11.40 5.92
N HIS A 132 -3.89 -10.59 6.88
CA HIS A 132 -5.32 -10.26 7.01
C HIS A 132 -5.77 -9.02 6.19
N SER A 133 -4.94 -8.47 5.31
CA SER A 133 -5.35 -7.35 4.46
C SER A 133 -6.07 -7.86 3.20
N GLU A 134 -7.05 -7.11 2.71
CA GLU A 134 -7.66 -7.35 1.39
C GLU A 134 -6.64 -7.30 0.25
N GLN A 135 -5.52 -6.60 0.45
CA GLN A 135 -4.39 -6.55 -0.49
C GLN A 135 -3.64 -7.89 -0.58
N TRP A 136 -3.92 -8.83 0.32
CA TRP A 136 -3.35 -10.18 0.37
C TRP A 136 -4.41 -11.26 0.11
N ARG A 137 -5.61 -10.87 -0.36
CA ARG A 137 -6.65 -11.83 -0.73
C ARG A 137 -6.14 -12.82 -1.78
N TYR A 138 -6.44 -14.09 -1.60
CA TYR A 138 -6.00 -15.21 -2.46
C TYR A 138 -4.48 -15.45 -2.52
N MET A 139 -3.68 -14.71 -1.76
CA MET A 139 -2.25 -14.98 -1.64
C MET A 139 -2.00 -16.10 -0.64
N PRO A 140 -0.91 -16.88 -0.81
CA PRO A 140 -0.56 -17.92 0.14
C PRO A 140 -0.15 -17.32 1.49
N GLU A 141 -0.07 -18.20 2.50
CA GLU A 141 0.54 -17.88 3.79
C GLU A 141 1.95 -17.26 3.61
N MET A 142 2.32 -16.36 4.52
CA MET A 142 3.52 -15.54 4.38
C MET A 142 4.81 -16.36 4.25
N ASP A 143 4.94 -17.47 5.00
CA ASP A 143 6.07 -18.39 4.88
C ASP A 143 6.17 -19.01 3.48
N THR A 144 5.03 -19.40 2.91
CA THR A 144 4.97 -19.97 1.56
C THR A 144 5.33 -18.92 0.51
N TYR A 145 4.83 -17.69 0.65
CA TYR A 145 5.21 -16.58 -0.21
C TYR A 145 6.72 -16.35 -0.20
N TYR A 146 7.35 -16.27 0.97
CA TYR A 146 8.80 -16.08 1.07
C TYR A 146 9.57 -17.23 0.45
N ARG A 147 9.22 -18.49 0.77
CA ARG A 147 9.89 -19.68 0.21
C ARG A 147 9.82 -19.72 -1.31
N ASN A 148 8.65 -19.44 -1.89
CA ASN A 148 8.47 -19.42 -3.34
C ASN A 148 9.28 -18.28 -3.97
N THR A 149 9.22 -17.08 -3.38
CA THR A 149 9.97 -15.92 -3.85
C THR A 149 11.49 -16.18 -3.82
N ILE A 150 12.00 -16.80 -2.75
CA ILE A 150 13.41 -17.19 -2.64
C ILE A 150 13.80 -18.14 -3.78
N ARG A 151 13.00 -19.17 -4.05
CA ARG A 151 13.26 -20.13 -5.14
C ARG A 151 13.30 -19.44 -6.50
N GLU A 152 12.40 -18.49 -6.76
CA GLU A 152 12.39 -17.72 -8.00
C GLU A 152 13.62 -16.81 -8.13
N ILE A 153 14.00 -16.09 -7.06
CA ILE A 153 15.20 -15.24 -7.07
C ILE A 153 16.45 -16.06 -7.38
N ARG A 154 16.58 -17.25 -6.77
CA ARG A 154 17.74 -18.14 -6.98
C ARG A 154 17.86 -18.67 -8.40
N GLN A 155 16.81 -18.57 -9.23
CA GLN A 155 16.90 -18.91 -10.66
C GLN A 155 17.54 -17.80 -11.50
N VAL A 156 17.59 -16.56 -11.00
CA VAL A 156 18.01 -15.39 -11.78
C VAL A 156 19.22 -14.66 -11.20
N THR A 157 19.60 -14.92 -9.95
CA THR A 157 20.77 -14.29 -9.30
C THR A 157 21.27 -15.08 -8.09
N ASP A 158 22.60 -15.03 -7.88
CA ASP A 158 23.27 -15.62 -6.71
C ASP A 158 23.45 -14.62 -5.56
N LYS A 159 22.97 -13.38 -5.70
CA LYS A 159 23.12 -12.35 -4.65
C LYS A 159 22.52 -12.83 -3.31
N PRO A 160 23.10 -12.40 -2.18
CA PRO A 160 22.48 -12.59 -0.87
C PRO A 160 21.02 -12.13 -0.87
N ILE A 161 20.18 -12.82 -0.10
CA ILE A 161 18.76 -12.50 0.03
C ILE A 161 18.50 -12.02 1.46
N VAL A 162 17.79 -10.91 1.58
CA VAL A 162 17.27 -10.42 2.85
C VAL A 162 15.75 -10.49 2.83
N VAL A 163 15.15 -11.25 3.75
CA VAL A 163 13.71 -11.23 4.00
C VAL A 163 13.42 -10.20 5.08
N ARG A 164 12.56 -9.24 4.78
CA ARG A 164 12.07 -8.22 5.71
C ARG A 164 10.63 -8.53 6.10
N SER A 165 10.42 -8.81 7.38
CA SER A 165 9.08 -9.02 7.95
C SER A 165 8.18 -7.82 7.71
N HIS A 166 6.86 -8.06 7.63
CA HIS A 166 5.92 -6.95 7.71
C HIS A 166 5.90 -6.40 9.15
N PRO A 167 6.01 -5.08 9.37
CA PRO A 167 6.19 -4.53 10.72
C PRO A 167 5.07 -4.88 11.71
N ARG A 168 3.85 -5.10 11.19
CA ARG A 168 2.65 -5.47 11.96
C ARG A 168 2.14 -6.89 11.72
N TYR A 169 2.84 -7.71 10.94
CA TYR A 169 2.43 -9.10 10.65
C TYR A 169 3.67 -9.99 10.61
N ARG A 170 4.11 -10.33 11.82
CA ARG A 170 5.41 -10.95 12.06
C ARG A 170 5.31 -12.45 12.30
N GLU A 171 6.35 -13.13 11.87
CA GLU A 171 6.67 -14.51 12.20
C GLU A 171 6.60 -14.76 13.71
N SER A 172 6.23 -15.99 14.08
CA SER A 172 6.05 -16.47 15.47
C SER A 172 4.95 -15.77 16.28
N LEU A 173 4.39 -14.66 15.79
CA LEU A 173 3.22 -14.00 16.36
C LEU A 173 1.94 -14.28 15.57
N HIS A 174 2.05 -14.28 14.23
CA HIS A 174 0.89 -14.40 13.35
C HIS A 174 0.92 -15.66 12.48
N TRP A 175 2.12 -16.20 12.22
CA TRP A 175 2.32 -17.39 11.39
C TRP A 175 3.61 -18.09 11.80
N ALA A 176 3.65 -19.41 11.61
CA ALA A 176 4.81 -20.23 11.93
C ALA A 176 5.82 -20.24 10.79
N CYS A 177 7.10 -20.28 11.12
CA CYS A 177 8.18 -20.39 10.14
C CYS A 177 9.29 -21.28 10.67
N ASP A 178 9.93 -22.00 9.78
CA ASP A 178 11.14 -22.76 10.09
C ASP A 178 12.36 -21.92 9.76
N MET A 179 12.86 -21.19 10.76
CA MET A 179 14.04 -20.33 10.64
C MET A 179 15.31 -21.10 10.26
N GLN A 180 15.38 -22.40 10.54
CA GLN A 180 16.53 -23.22 10.16
C GLN A 180 16.58 -23.39 8.65
N TRP A 181 15.44 -23.61 7.99
CA TRP A 181 15.37 -23.63 6.52
C TRP A 181 15.90 -22.33 5.89
N TYR A 182 15.50 -21.16 6.39
CA TYR A 182 15.99 -19.88 5.85
C TYR A 182 17.50 -19.71 6.01
N LYS A 183 18.05 -20.13 7.15
CA LYS A 183 19.49 -20.13 7.40
C LYS A 183 20.23 -21.06 6.42
N GLU A 184 19.67 -22.23 6.13
CA GLU A 184 20.22 -23.18 5.15
C GLU A 184 20.17 -22.66 3.71
N GLN A 185 19.25 -21.73 3.41
CA GLN A 185 19.18 -21.04 2.11
C GLN A 185 20.05 -19.79 2.02
N ASP A 186 20.91 -19.53 3.02
CA ASP A 186 21.72 -18.32 3.14
C ASP A 186 20.89 -17.03 3.04
N VAL A 187 19.76 -17.02 3.75
CA VAL A 187 18.83 -15.88 3.82
C VAL A 187 19.03 -15.16 5.14
N THR A 188 19.25 -13.84 5.07
CA THR A 188 19.27 -12.98 6.25
C THR A 188 17.86 -12.52 6.58
N TRP A 189 17.49 -12.59 7.86
CA TRP A 189 16.21 -12.10 8.35
C TRP A 189 16.31 -10.70 8.91
N ASN A 190 15.44 -9.80 8.47
CA ASN A 190 15.35 -8.43 8.95
C ASN A 190 13.98 -8.16 9.60
N ILE A 191 14.04 -7.74 10.86
CA ILE A 191 12.87 -7.24 11.58
C ILE A 191 12.86 -5.71 11.46
N PRO A 192 11.79 -5.11 10.91
CA PRO A 192 11.67 -3.65 10.80
C PRO A 192 11.81 -2.95 12.14
N LYS A 193 12.58 -1.85 12.15
CA LYS A 193 12.71 -0.98 13.32
C LYS A 193 11.82 0.24 13.15
N HIS A 194 11.00 0.53 14.15
CA HIS A 194 10.15 1.72 14.18
C HIS A 194 11.03 2.98 14.25
N VAL A 195 10.69 3.98 13.46
CA VAL A 195 11.38 5.28 13.47
C VAL A 195 10.80 6.11 14.62
N GLN A 196 11.67 6.53 15.54
CA GLN A 196 11.27 7.32 16.70
C GLN A 196 10.49 8.57 16.28
N GLN A 197 9.51 8.97 17.10
CA GLN A 197 8.66 10.15 16.88
C GLN A 197 7.78 10.09 15.61
N THR A 198 7.54 8.89 15.06
CA THR A 198 6.56 8.69 13.98
C THR A 198 5.40 7.82 14.46
N TYR A 199 4.20 8.01 13.92
CA TYR A 199 3.08 7.11 14.20
C TYR A 199 3.29 5.76 13.50
N ASP A 200 3.49 5.79 12.19
CA ASP A 200 3.68 4.60 11.37
C ASP A 200 4.83 4.72 10.35
N SER A 201 6.08 4.68 10.79
CA SER A 201 7.24 4.65 9.88
C SER A 201 8.34 3.69 10.37
N PHE A 202 9.04 3.08 9.41
CA PHE A 202 10.05 2.04 9.65
C PHE A 202 11.26 2.23 8.74
N ASP A 203 12.40 1.68 9.15
CA ASP A 203 13.76 1.85 8.59
C ASP A 203 14.02 1.27 7.17
N LEU A 204 13.03 1.22 6.27
CA LEU A 204 13.18 0.65 4.93
C LEU A 204 14.24 1.37 4.09
N GLU A 205 14.28 2.70 4.12
CA GLU A 205 15.18 3.52 3.29
C GLU A 205 16.67 3.22 3.53
N HIS A 206 17.03 2.85 4.77
CA HIS A 206 18.40 2.46 5.09
C HIS A 206 18.80 1.17 4.36
N MET A 207 17.88 0.21 4.28
CA MET A 207 18.12 -1.04 3.54
C MET A 207 18.24 -0.77 2.04
N LEU A 208 17.35 0.06 1.49
CA LEU A 208 17.33 0.39 0.08
C LEU A 208 18.66 0.96 -0.42
N LYS A 209 19.50 1.57 0.43
CA LYS A 209 20.86 2.04 0.08
C LYS A 209 21.73 0.93 -0.53
N HIS A 210 21.59 -0.30 -0.05
CA HIS A 210 22.40 -1.45 -0.44
C HIS A 210 21.62 -2.48 -1.27
N THR A 211 20.30 -2.33 -1.40
CA THR A 211 19.45 -3.25 -2.18
C THR A 211 19.74 -3.18 -3.68
N HIS A 212 19.88 -4.35 -4.30
CA HIS A 212 19.99 -4.54 -5.76
C HIS A 212 18.63 -4.43 -6.45
N PHE A 213 17.63 -5.19 -5.97
CA PHE A 213 16.22 -5.00 -6.28
C PHE A 213 15.34 -5.48 -5.13
N THR A 214 14.13 -4.95 -5.07
CA THR A 214 13.12 -5.33 -4.09
C THR A 214 12.10 -6.27 -4.72
N VAL A 215 11.62 -7.26 -3.97
CA VAL A 215 10.43 -8.04 -4.30
C VAL A 215 9.36 -7.71 -3.28
N SER A 216 8.22 -7.21 -3.75
CA SER A 216 7.09 -6.86 -2.89
C SER A 216 5.81 -6.98 -3.69
N HIS A 217 4.85 -7.77 -3.22
CA HIS A 217 3.59 -7.96 -3.96
C HIS A 217 2.90 -6.63 -4.29
N SER A 218 2.31 -5.94 -3.31
CA SER A 218 1.55 -4.70 -3.54
C SER A 218 1.74 -3.67 -2.42
N SER A 219 2.81 -3.81 -1.62
CA SER A 219 3.09 -2.90 -0.50
C SER A 219 3.69 -1.57 -0.99
N ASN A 220 3.54 -0.53 -0.17
CA ASN A 220 4.26 0.73 -0.35
C ASN A 220 5.79 0.53 -0.42
N ALA A 221 6.34 -0.58 0.10
CA ALA A 221 7.75 -0.91 -0.04
C ALA A 221 8.24 -0.96 -1.50
N GLY A 222 7.39 -1.45 -2.44
CA GLY A 222 7.71 -1.43 -3.87
C GLY A 222 7.77 0.00 -4.43
N ILE A 223 6.79 0.83 -4.06
CA ILE A 223 6.74 2.26 -4.44
C ILE A 223 7.97 3.00 -3.91
N THR A 224 8.29 2.85 -2.61
CA THR A 224 9.46 3.48 -1.98
C THR A 224 10.76 3.03 -2.63
N SER A 225 10.90 1.75 -2.99
CA SER A 225 12.06 1.22 -3.71
C SER A 225 12.27 1.95 -5.03
N ILE A 226 11.20 2.06 -5.83
CA ILE A 226 11.23 2.72 -7.13
C ILE A 226 11.58 4.21 -6.98
N ILE A 227 11.01 4.93 -6.01
CA ILE A 227 11.36 6.33 -5.76
C ILE A 227 12.85 6.49 -5.41
N HIS A 228 13.41 5.55 -4.64
CA HIS A 228 14.83 5.51 -4.26
C HIS A 228 15.75 4.93 -5.34
N GLY A 229 15.25 4.72 -6.55
CA GLY A 229 16.04 4.24 -7.68
C GLY A 229 16.42 2.76 -7.58
N VAL A 230 15.76 1.99 -6.73
CA VAL A 230 15.93 0.54 -6.63
C VAL A 230 14.83 -0.14 -7.47
N PRO A 231 15.18 -0.94 -8.51
CA PRO A 231 14.19 -1.72 -9.25
C PRO A 231 13.35 -2.58 -8.31
N ALA A 232 12.06 -2.74 -8.62
CA ALA A 232 11.15 -3.54 -7.79
C ALA A 232 10.32 -4.51 -8.64
N VAL A 233 10.33 -5.79 -8.26
CA VAL A 233 9.40 -6.80 -8.77
C VAL A 233 8.14 -6.73 -7.91
N VAL A 234 7.03 -6.36 -8.55
CA VAL A 234 5.74 -6.15 -7.90
C VAL A 234 4.62 -6.83 -8.67
N SER A 235 3.51 -7.16 -7.99
CA SER A 235 2.33 -7.73 -8.63
C SER A 235 1.52 -6.68 -9.38
N GLU A 236 0.59 -7.15 -10.21
CA GLU A 236 -0.37 -6.30 -10.91
C GLU A 236 -1.19 -5.43 -9.97
N SER A 237 -1.51 -5.90 -8.77
CA SER A 237 -2.24 -5.10 -7.78
C SER A 237 -1.42 -3.95 -7.20
N SER A 238 -0.12 -3.84 -7.49
CA SER A 238 0.72 -2.75 -6.99
C SER A 238 0.52 -1.46 -7.78
N LEU A 239 0.44 -0.34 -7.05
CA LEU A 239 0.49 1.00 -7.63
C LEU A 239 1.80 1.28 -8.40
N ALA A 240 2.85 0.49 -8.12
CA ALA A 240 4.13 0.56 -8.80
C ALA A 240 4.23 -0.30 -10.08
N TYR A 241 3.20 -1.06 -10.45
CA TYR A 241 3.32 -2.10 -11.49
C TYR A 241 3.78 -1.58 -12.86
N GLU A 242 3.32 -0.39 -13.30
CA GLU A 242 3.69 0.16 -14.61
C GLU A 242 5.18 0.47 -14.75
N VAL A 243 5.86 0.73 -13.63
CA VAL A 243 7.29 1.04 -13.57
C VAL A 243 8.08 -0.06 -12.85
N GLY A 244 7.43 -1.20 -12.57
CA GLY A 244 8.03 -2.37 -11.96
C GLY A 244 8.90 -3.16 -12.92
N SER A 245 9.67 -4.09 -12.36
CA SER A 245 10.46 -5.09 -13.06
C SER A 245 9.79 -6.45 -13.01
N LYS A 246 10.24 -7.36 -13.87
CA LYS A 246 9.94 -8.79 -13.79
C LYS A 246 11.05 -9.51 -13.02
N MET A 247 10.74 -10.71 -12.51
CA MET A 247 11.73 -11.59 -11.89
C MET A 247 12.62 -12.21 -12.96
N ASP A 248 13.62 -11.46 -13.40
CA ASP A 248 14.53 -11.84 -14.49
C ASP A 248 15.95 -11.35 -14.17
N SER A 249 16.93 -11.92 -14.86
CA SER A 249 18.33 -11.50 -14.91
C SER A 249 18.50 -10.05 -15.37
N TRP A 250 17.54 -9.53 -16.17
CA TRP A 250 17.49 -8.14 -16.59
C TRP A 250 16.33 -7.38 -15.92
N LEU A 251 16.69 -6.38 -15.12
CA LEU A 251 15.75 -5.53 -14.40
C LEU A 251 15.43 -4.25 -15.21
N SER A 252 14.14 -4.06 -15.49
CA SER A 252 13.64 -2.87 -16.19
C SER A 252 13.84 -1.61 -15.36
N LYS A 253 14.22 -0.52 -16.03
CA LYS A 253 14.47 0.81 -15.44
C LYS A 253 13.75 1.89 -16.25
N PRO A 254 12.41 1.88 -16.30
CA PRO A 254 11.63 2.79 -17.15
C PRO A 254 11.72 4.23 -16.64
N ASP A 255 11.26 5.17 -17.47
CA ASP A 255 10.96 6.52 -16.99
C ASP A 255 9.85 6.47 -15.92
N ARG A 256 10.00 7.26 -14.87
CA ARG A 256 9.11 7.26 -13.69
C ARG A 256 8.31 8.55 -13.54
N HIS A 257 8.52 9.55 -14.39
CA HIS A 257 8.00 10.89 -14.15
C HIS A 257 6.48 10.93 -14.26
N ASN A 258 5.92 10.39 -15.34
CA ASN A 258 4.47 10.34 -15.54
C ASN A 258 3.79 9.46 -14.48
N TRP A 259 4.41 8.33 -14.14
CA TRP A 259 3.93 7.47 -13.06
C TRP A 259 3.88 8.20 -11.72
N LEU A 260 4.95 8.90 -11.34
CA LEU A 260 5.01 9.60 -10.06
C LEU A 260 4.02 10.77 -10.01
N ASN A 261 3.83 11.50 -11.12
CA ASN A 261 2.79 12.53 -11.21
C ASN A 261 1.40 11.94 -10.96
N ARG A 262 1.05 10.81 -11.59
CA ARG A 262 -0.24 10.16 -11.35
C ARG A 262 -0.38 9.69 -9.90
N MET A 263 0.71 9.16 -9.32
CA MET A 263 0.75 8.69 -7.95
C MET A 263 0.42 9.79 -6.94
N THR A 264 0.91 11.03 -7.13
CA THR A 264 0.60 12.13 -6.20
C THR A 264 -0.87 12.56 -6.21
N TYR A 265 -1.64 12.15 -7.22
CA TYR A 265 -3.10 12.34 -7.28
C TYR A 265 -3.90 11.20 -6.64
N THR A 266 -3.23 10.19 -6.08
CA THR A 266 -3.87 9.13 -5.26
C THR A 266 -3.86 9.46 -3.77
N GLU A 267 -3.08 10.46 -3.36
CA GLU A 267 -2.85 10.85 -1.96
C GLU A 267 -3.08 12.36 -1.77
N TRP A 268 -3.63 12.73 -0.62
CA TRP A 268 -4.11 14.08 -0.32
C TRP A 268 -3.77 14.48 1.09
N PHE A 269 -3.41 15.75 1.30
CA PHE A 269 -3.36 16.30 2.66
C PHE A 269 -4.78 16.35 3.23
N ALA A 270 -4.90 16.39 4.56
CA ALA A 270 -6.20 16.33 5.21
C ALA A 270 -7.11 17.50 4.78
N ASP A 271 -6.53 18.71 4.68
CA ASP A 271 -7.18 19.94 4.21
C ASP A 271 -7.56 19.94 2.73
N GLU A 272 -7.06 18.98 1.96
CA GLU A 272 -7.37 18.82 0.54
C GLU A 272 -8.30 17.63 0.26
N ILE A 273 -8.67 16.82 1.26
CA ILE A 273 -9.38 15.55 1.02
C ILE A 273 -10.74 15.75 0.31
N HIS A 274 -11.34 16.93 0.48
CA HIS A 274 -12.56 17.35 -0.21
C HIS A 274 -12.40 17.40 -1.74
N LEU A 275 -11.20 17.72 -2.25
CA LEU A 275 -10.91 17.70 -3.68
C LEU A 275 -10.94 16.28 -4.23
N GLN A 276 -10.39 15.32 -3.48
CA GLN A 276 -10.45 13.91 -3.87
C GLN A 276 -11.86 13.37 -3.77
N TRP A 277 -12.61 13.74 -2.73
CA TRP A 277 -14.02 13.40 -2.62
C TRP A 277 -14.78 13.82 -3.88
N SER A 278 -14.65 15.09 -4.28
CA SER A 278 -15.31 15.59 -5.49
C SER A 278 -14.96 14.79 -6.75
N ARG A 279 -13.72 14.28 -6.87
CA ARG A 279 -13.29 13.49 -8.03
C ARG A 279 -13.91 12.10 -8.05
N ILE A 280 -13.85 11.39 -6.94
CA ILE A 280 -14.37 10.01 -6.88
C ILE A 280 -15.89 9.97 -6.80
N ARG A 281 -16.55 11.06 -6.37
CA ARG A 281 -17.99 11.13 -6.24
C ARG A 281 -18.71 10.93 -7.58
N ASP A 282 -18.12 11.36 -8.69
CA ASP A 282 -18.70 11.16 -10.02
C ASP A 282 -18.54 9.72 -10.55
N HIS A 283 -17.80 8.88 -9.81
CA HIS A 283 -17.49 7.49 -10.16
C HIS A 283 -18.24 6.47 -9.28
N ILE A 284 -19.06 6.92 -8.33
CA ILE A 284 -19.84 6.08 -7.40
C ILE A 284 -21.33 6.06 -7.76
#